data_AF-A0A831SJ86-F1
#
_entry.id   AF-A0A831SJ86-F1
#
_cell.length_a   1.000
_cell.length_b   1.000
_cell.length_c   1.000
_cell.angle_alpha   90.00
_cell.angle_beta   90.00
_cell.angle_gamma   90.00
#
_symmetry.space_group_name_H-M   'P 1'
#
loop_
_entity.id
_entity.type
_entity.pdbx_description
1 polymer ?
#
loop_
_entity_poly.entity_id
_entity_poly.type
_entity_poly.pdbx_seq_one_letter_code
_entity_poly.pdbx_strand_id
1 'polypeptide(L)' 'MLQQLLELVRRKNILRWNLKRVEVKSIAVILYYAGISFRKTSKFLKDFEKFSHKSLKLWYHKIANLFASTRKDKRCVAIR' A
#
# COMPACT_ATOMS: atom_id res chain seq x y z
N MET A 1 -9.95 -0.91 14.58
CA MET A 1 -9.48 -0.24 13.34
C MET A 1 -8.11 -0.74 12.88
N LEU A 2 -7.00 -0.37 13.53
CA LEU A 2 -5.65 -0.70 13.04
C LEU A 2 -5.34 -2.22 13.07
N GLN A 3 -5.75 -2.92 14.13
CA GLN A 3 -5.58 -4.37 14.25
C GLN A 3 -6.40 -5.15 13.21
N GLN A 4 -7.64 -4.73 12.93
CA GLN A 4 -8.49 -5.35 11.90
C GLN A 4 -7.90 -5.20 10.50
N LEU A 5 -7.32 -4.04 10.18
CA LEU A 5 -6.60 -3.84 8.91
C LEU A 5 -5.38 -4.79 8.82
N LEU A 6 -4.62 -4.90 9.90
CA LEU A 6 -3.42 -5.74 9.95
C LEU A 6 -3.77 -7.22 9.82
N GLU A 7 -4.88 -7.65 10.41
CA GLU A 7 -5.43 -8.99 10.30
C GLU A 7 -5.91 -9.30 8.88
N LEU A 8 -6.60 -8.36 8.21
CA LEU A 8 -7.00 -8.50 6.80
C LEU A 8 -5.78 -8.59 5.87
N VAL A 9 -4.76 -7.77 6.10
CA VAL A 9 -3.51 -7.77 5.32
C VAL A 9 -2.75 -9.09 5.51
N ARG A 10 -2.70 -9.62 6.75
CA ARG A 10 -2.11 -10.93 7.07
C ARG A 10 -2.89 -12.06 6.40
N ARG A 11 -4.22 -12.07 6.53
CA ARG A 11 -5.10 -13.13 6.00
C ARG A 11 -5.03 -13.24 4.48
N LYS A 12 -4.97 -12.12 3.77
CA LYS A 12 -4.85 -12.10 2.30
C LYS A 12 -3.41 -12.31 1.79
N ASN A 13 -2.41 -12.33 2.67
CA ASN A 13 -1.00 -12.62 2.36
C ASN A 13 -0.39 -11.78 1.19
N ILE A 14 -0.90 -10.56 0.97
CA ILE A 14 -0.60 -9.73 -0.22
C ILE A 14 0.87 -9.26 -0.23
N LEU A 15 1.42 -9.09 0.96
CA LEU A 15 2.77 -8.57 1.19
C LEU A 15 3.80 -9.71 1.38
N ARG A 16 3.48 -10.92 0.87
CA ARG A 16 4.25 -12.17 0.98
C ARG A 16 5.75 -12.08 0.69
N TRP A 17 6.17 -11.12 -0.15
CA TRP A 17 7.58 -10.95 -0.50
C TRP A 17 8.34 -10.42 0.73
N ASN A 18 9.02 -11.36 1.40
CA ASN A 18 9.49 -11.30 2.78
C ASN A 18 10.96 -10.89 2.87
N LEU A 19 11.24 -9.59 2.76
CA LEU A 19 12.46 -9.01 3.30
C LEU A 19 12.19 -8.00 4.41
N LYS A 20 10.91 -7.66 4.66
CA LYS A 20 10.52 -6.53 5.51
C LYS A 20 9.28 -6.83 6.35
N ARG A 21 9.23 -6.31 7.58
CA ARG A 21 8.16 -6.54 8.56
C ARG A 21 6.82 -6.03 8.03
N VAL A 22 5.77 -6.83 8.23
CA VAL A 22 4.42 -6.49 7.75
C VAL A 22 3.88 -5.25 8.46
N GLU A 23 4.20 -5.04 9.74
CA GLU A 23 3.81 -3.83 10.48
C GLU A 23 4.36 -2.56 9.82
N VAL A 24 5.65 -2.56 9.45
CA VAL A 24 6.30 -1.41 8.80
C VAL A 24 5.66 -1.12 7.44
N LYS A 25 5.37 -2.16 6.65
CA LYS A 25 4.66 -2.01 5.37
C LYS A 25 3.27 -1.39 5.57
N SER A 26 2.51 -1.85 6.57
CA SER A 26 1.18 -1.33 6.88
C SER A 26 1.24 0.14 7.32
N ILE A 27 2.15 0.48 8.24
CA ILE A 27 2.35 1.86 8.71
C ILE A 27 2.74 2.76 7.55
N ALA A 28 3.65 2.32 6.68
CA ALA A 28 4.09 3.09 5.52
C ALA A 28 2.93 3.41 4.56
N VAL A 29 2.02 2.45 4.35
CA VAL A 29 0.85 2.61 3.49
C VAL A 29 -0.16 3.56 4.13
N ILE A 30 -0.39 3.47 5.45
CA ILE A 30 -1.24 4.41 6.19
C ILE A 30 -0.68 5.83 6.12
N LEU A 31 0.62 6.01 6.34
CA LEU A 31 1.28 7.31 6.25
C LEU A 31 1.10 7.93 4.87
N TYR A 32 1.21 7.12 3.81
CA TYR A 32 0.95 7.60 2.46
C TYR A 32 -0.52 7.98 2.25
N TYR A 33 -1.47 7.15 2.70
CA TYR A 33 -2.90 7.46 2.67
C TYR A 33 -3.24 8.76 3.43
N ALA A 34 -2.51 9.06 4.51
CA ALA A 34 -2.62 10.31 5.26
C ALA A 34 -2.03 11.54 4.52
N GLY A 35 -1.54 11.38 3.28
CA GLY A 35 -1.02 12.47 2.46
C GLY A 35 0.50 12.69 2.55
N ILE A 36 1.22 11.84 3.26
CA ILE A 36 2.68 11.94 3.36
C ILE A 36 3.33 11.37 2.11
N SER A 37 4.25 12.11 1.51
CA SER A 37 4.93 11.66 0.29
C SER A 37 5.78 10.41 0.53
N PHE A 38 5.89 9.54 -0.48
CA PHE A 38 6.66 8.29 -0.38
C PHE A 38 8.11 8.48 0.10
N ARG A 39 8.75 9.59 -0.28
CA ARG A 39 10.13 9.93 0.14
C ARG A 39 10.18 10.27 1.63
N LYS A 40 9.24 11.08 2.12
CA LYS A 40 9.15 11.44 3.54
C LYS A 40 8.85 10.20 4.40
N THR A 41 7.92 9.36 3.97
CA THR A 41 7.59 8.09 4.66
C THR A 41 8.77 7.13 4.72
N SER A 42 9.52 6.98 3.61
CA SER A 42 10.73 6.15 3.57
C SER A 42 11.85 6.71 4.46
N LYS A 43 11.97 8.04 4.58
CA LYS A 43 12.91 8.68 5.51
C LYS A 43 12.49 8.49 6.97
N PHE A 44 11.21 8.65 7.28
CA PHE A 44 10.65 8.51 8.64
C PHE A 44 10.76 7.08 9.17
N LEU A 45 10.47 6.09 8.33
CA LEU A 45 10.53 4.69 8.72
C LEU A 45 11.92 4.06 8.57
N LYS A 46 12.92 4.84 8.15
CA LYS A 46 14.29 4.37 7.94
C LYS A 46 14.90 3.77 9.21
N ASP A 47 14.55 4.32 10.37
CA ASP A 47 15.08 3.91 11.68
C ASP A 47 14.46 2.58 12.15
N PHE A 48 13.23 2.29 11.75
CA PHE A 48 12.58 0.99 12.01
C PHE A 48 13.03 -0.06 11.00
N GLU A 49 13.01 0.29 9.71
CA GLU A 49 13.41 -0.61 8.65
C GLU A 49 13.78 0.15 7.38
N LYS A 50 14.99 -0.12 6.86
CA LYS A 50 15.43 0.52 5.62
C LYS A 50 14.70 -0.09 4.41
N PHE A 51 13.97 0.73 3.66
CA PHE A 51 13.35 0.39 2.38
C PHE A 51 13.35 1.59 1.41
N SER A 52 13.25 1.32 0.11
CA SER A 52 13.18 2.38 -0.91
C SER A 52 11.76 2.91 -1.07
N HIS A 53 11.62 4.20 -1.37
CA HIS A 53 10.33 4.81 -1.73
C HIS A 53 9.65 4.09 -2.91
N LYS A 54 10.42 3.44 -3.82
CA LYS A 54 9.87 2.63 -4.92
C LYS A 54 9.16 1.38 -4.39
N SER A 55 9.72 0.74 -3.36
CA SER A 55 9.10 -0.41 -2.68
C SER A 55 7.78 -0.02 -2.03
N LEU A 56 7.74 1.15 -1.39
CA LEU A 56 6.51 1.68 -0.80
C LEU A 56 5.40 1.91 -1.84
N LYS A 57 5.77 2.48 -3.01
CA LYS A 57 4.83 2.66 -4.12
C LYS A 57 4.24 1.32 -4.59
N LEU A 58 5.05 0.26 -4.67
CA LEU A 58 4.57 -1.08 -5.02
C LEU A 58 3.62 -1.65 -3.96
N TRP A 59 3.93 -1.49 -2.67
CA TRP A 59 3.06 -1.94 -1.59
C TRP A 59 1.72 -1.23 -1.60
N TYR A 60 1.74 0.10 -1.77
CA TYR A 60 0.53 0.90 -1.91
C TYR A 60 -0.33 0.42 -3.08
N HIS A 61 0.23 0.26 -4.28
CA HIS A 61 -0.56 -0.18 -5.43
C HIS A 61 -1.15 -1.58 -5.25
N LYS A 62 -0.39 -2.51 -4.64
CA LYS A 62 -0.92 -3.85 -4.31
C LYS A 62 -2.09 -3.79 -3.35
N ILE A 63 -2.02 -2.91 -2.34
CA ILE A 63 -3.09 -2.75 -1.35
C ILE A 63 -4.28 -1.98 -1.95
N ALA A 64 -4.04 -0.91 -2.70
CA ALA A 64 -5.07 -0.13 -3.38
C ALA A 64 -5.88 -1.00 -4.35
N ASN A 65 -5.24 -1.92 -5.07
CA ASN A 65 -5.93 -2.87 -5.95
C ASN A 65 -6.89 -3.81 -5.22
N LEU A 66 -6.75 -4.00 -3.90
CA LEU A 66 -7.70 -4.79 -3.11
C LEU A 66 -8.94 -4.02 -2.72
N PHE A 67 -8.79 -2.71 -2.53
CA PHE A 67 -9.88 -1.81 -2.17
C PHE A 67 -10.55 -1.20 -3.41
N ALA A 68 -9.87 -1.24 -4.56
CA ALA A 68 -10.44 -0.94 -5.87
C ALA A 68 -11.40 -2.07 -6.29
N SER A 69 -12.55 -2.10 -5.61
CA SER A 69 -13.73 -2.83 -6.02
C SER A 69 -14.18 -2.30 -7.38
N THR A 70 -14.25 -3.20 -8.36
CA THR A 70 -14.73 -3.04 -9.74
C THR A 70 -13.84 -2.23 -10.69
N ARG A 71 -13.43 -2.88 -11.79
CA ARG A 71 -13.03 -2.17 -13.01
C ARG A 71 -14.19 -1.22 -13.33
N LYS A 72 -13.94 0.09 -13.32
CA LYS A 72 -14.87 1.02 -13.99
C LYS A 72 -14.88 0.58 -15.45
N ASP A 73 -15.95 -0.08 -15.90
CA ASP A 73 -16.17 -0.26 -17.32
C ASP A 73 -16.14 1.13 -17.93
N LYS A 74 -15.04 1.42 -18.63
CA LYS A 74 -14.99 2.58 -19.49
C LYS A 74 -16.04 2.29 -20.55
N ARG A 75 -17.25 2.84 -20.40
CA ARG A 75 -18.20 2.90 -21.50
C ARG A 75 -17.49 3.67 -22.61
N CYS A 76 -16.92 2.95 -23.56
CA CYS A 76 -16.42 3.53 -24.79
C CYS A 76 -17.66 4.06 -25.53
N VAL A 77 -18.01 5.32 -25.27
CA VAL A 77 -18.96 6.04 -26.11
C VAL A 77 -18.15 6.49 -27.31
N ALA A 78 -18.30 5.79 -28.44
CA ALA A 78 -17.85 6.31 -29.72
C ALA A 78 -18.71 7.52 -30.04
N ILE A 79 -18.13 8.72 -29.93
CA ILE A 79 -18.74 9.93 -30.49
C ILE A 79 -18.38 9.90 -31.97
N ARG A 80 -19.39 9.69 -32.81
CA ARG A 80 -19.31 9.79 -34.27
C ARG A 80 -19.69 11.19 -34.71
#